data_AF-A0A388M4T2-F1
#
_entry.id   AF-A0A388M4T2-F1
#
_cell.length_a   1.000
_cell.length_b   1.000
_cell.length_c   1.000
_cell.angle_alpha   90.00
_cell.angle_beta   90.00
_cell.angle_gamma   90.00
#
_symmetry.space_group_name_H-M   'P 1'
#
loop_
_entity.id
_entity.type
_entity.pdbx_description
1 polymer ?
#
loop_
_entity_poly.entity_id
_entity_poly.type
_entity_poly.pdbx_seq_one_letter_code
_entity_poly.pdbx_strand_id
1 'polypeptide(L)'
;MVKSNMKQVCEEVLNTKASTSEVAVASTSNELWKREYEKWRQEDAAAREEIEKKRGEEIARLKRENEDLKRMCLGRAEGELKDLRKDNQALIHDMLILRDEVKNLKRGCKRSANAVIEKSPPKEPARGQVKATMEATVKGNSAVVEEERTAAQWEKFADTCRKMRVNKEMAERELSALKERINRIKICMSPSTRRKVFTKRRMSRSPLKGATETQGGDKVKATFVRKVGEEQDAFLKRVSNDLGKLLKAQMKILCNEEHVTYNSIKKTTNELAWIYTARVFGNTLPRWKIGEDDDDNDERDEDEEFADVVGGSGGEYVVEDSL
;
A
#
# COMPACT_ATOMS: atom_id res chain seq x y z
N MET A 1 31.11 -2.61 91.76
CA MET A 1 32.03 -1.68 91.05
C MET A 1 31.89 -1.77 89.53
N VAL A 2 31.89 -2.95 88.91
CA VAL A 2 31.85 -3.13 87.43
C VAL A 2 30.59 -2.59 86.75
N LYS A 3 29.41 -2.68 87.40
CA LYS A 3 28.13 -2.21 86.82
C LYS A 3 28.07 -0.68 86.62
N SER A 4 28.81 0.09 87.41
CA SER A 4 28.83 1.56 87.29
C SER A 4 29.67 2.01 86.08
N ASN A 5 30.80 1.32 85.83
CA ASN A 5 31.66 1.65 84.71
C ASN A 5 31.01 1.34 83.36
N MET A 6 30.22 0.26 83.26
CA MET A 6 29.56 -0.09 82.00
C MET A 6 28.50 0.95 81.59
N LYS A 7 27.80 1.53 82.57
CA LYS A 7 26.81 2.59 82.31
C LYS A 7 27.47 3.86 81.79
N GLN A 8 28.61 4.24 82.35
CA GLN A 8 29.36 5.42 81.93
C GLN A 8 29.92 5.28 80.52
N VAL A 9 30.43 4.10 80.16
CA VAL A 9 30.90 3.82 78.79
C VAL A 9 29.74 3.85 77.78
N CYS A 10 28.57 3.31 78.13
CA CYS A 10 27.41 3.37 77.25
C CYS A 10 26.91 4.81 77.06
N GLU A 11 26.88 5.64 78.11
CA GLU A 11 26.51 7.05 78.00
C GLU A 11 27.55 7.84 77.19
N GLU A 12 28.85 7.55 77.34
CA GLU A 12 29.92 8.24 76.61
C GLU A 12 29.93 7.88 75.12
N VAL A 13 29.69 6.60 74.77
CA VAL A 13 29.58 6.15 73.36
C VAL A 13 28.30 6.69 72.68
N LEU A 14 27.22 6.87 73.43
CA LEU A 14 25.98 7.44 72.89
C LEU A 14 26.02 8.97 72.80
N ASN A 15 26.69 9.66 73.73
CA ASN A 15 26.74 11.12 73.76
C ASN A 15 27.85 11.74 72.89
N THR A 16 28.83 10.97 72.41
CA THR A 16 29.93 11.49 71.55
C THR A 16 29.56 11.68 70.07
N LYS A 17 28.32 11.39 69.64
CA LYS A 17 27.89 11.52 68.23
C LYS A 17 26.92 12.67 67.93
N ALA A 18 26.78 13.65 68.81
CA ALA A 18 25.99 14.85 68.54
C ALA A 18 26.88 16.10 68.47
N SER A 19 27.96 16.05 67.69
CA SER A 19 28.75 17.24 67.38
C SER A 19 28.00 18.08 66.34
N THR A 20 27.26 19.05 66.88
CA THR A 20 26.77 20.34 66.37
C THR A 20 27.49 20.93 65.15
N SER A 21 27.49 20.23 64.01
CA SER A 21 28.05 20.72 62.73
C SER A 21 27.28 20.26 61.48
N GLU A 22 26.20 19.49 61.62
CA GLU A 22 25.44 18.97 60.46
C GLU A 22 24.31 19.91 59.97
N VAL A 23 23.84 20.83 60.82
CA VAL A 23 22.68 21.69 60.50
C VAL A 23 23.02 22.76 59.45
N ALA A 24 24.27 23.23 59.39
CA ALA A 24 24.70 24.21 58.40
C ALA A 24 24.92 23.60 56.99
N VAL A 25 25.30 22.33 56.91
CA VAL A 25 25.56 21.63 55.63
C VAL A 25 24.27 21.14 54.98
N ALA A 26 23.26 20.77 55.78
CA ALA A 26 21.96 20.35 55.25
C ALA A 26 21.21 21.48 54.52
N SER A 27 21.38 22.73 54.97
CA SER A 27 20.68 23.89 54.41
C SER A 27 21.22 24.28 53.02
N THR A 28 22.52 24.17 52.78
CA THR A 28 23.14 24.50 51.48
C THR A 28 22.86 23.44 50.41
N SER A 29 22.78 22.16 50.81
CA SER A 29 22.43 21.06 49.92
C SER A 29 21.01 21.22 49.34
N ASN A 30 20.03 21.59 50.17
CA ASN A 30 18.64 21.76 49.75
C ASN A 30 18.46 22.91 48.72
N GLU A 31 19.22 24.00 48.86
CA GLU A 31 19.19 25.09 47.88
C GLU A 31 19.77 24.69 46.52
N LEU A 32 20.82 23.86 46.49
CA LEU A 32 21.40 23.38 45.25
C LEU A 32 20.41 22.48 44.50
N TRP A 33 19.76 21.55 45.19
CA TRP A 33 18.70 20.71 44.62
C TRP A 33 17.54 21.54 44.07
N LYS A 34 17.13 22.60 44.78
CA LYS A 34 16.06 23.49 44.31
C LYS A 34 16.45 24.24 43.03
N ARG A 35 17.69 24.74 42.92
CA ARG A 35 18.19 25.42 41.71
C ARG A 35 18.29 24.45 40.53
N GLU A 36 18.78 23.23 40.76
CA GLU A 36 18.91 22.22 39.72
C GLU A 36 17.55 21.73 39.21
N TYR A 37 16.58 21.53 40.11
CA TYR A 37 15.20 21.21 39.74
C TYR A 37 14.53 22.32 38.92
N GLU A 38 14.71 23.58 39.31
CA GLU A 38 14.17 24.71 38.56
C GLU A 38 14.79 24.82 37.16
N LYS A 39 16.11 24.61 37.06
CA LYS A 39 16.81 24.55 35.77
C LYS A 39 16.26 23.43 34.89
N TRP A 40 16.07 22.22 35.43
CA TRP A 40 15.50 21.10 34.69
C TRP A 40 14.07 21.39 34.21
N ARG A 41 13.25 22.06 35.03
CA ARG A 41 11.90 22.47 34.63
C ARG A 41 11.93 23.49 33.49
N GLN A 42 12.85 24.46 33.53
CA GLN A 42 13.01 25.45 32.47
C GLN A 42 13.50 24.80 31.16
N GLU A 43 14.43 23.85 31.24
CA GLU A 43 14.91 23.10 30.08
C GLU A 43 13.81 22.22 29.46
N ASP A 44 13.00 21.52 30.27
CA ASP A 44 11.86 20.74 29.77
C ASP A 44 10.80 21.64 29.11
N ALA A 45 10.50 22.80 29.72
CA ALA A 45 9.58 23.78 29.15
C ALA A 45 10.09 24.32 27.79
N ALA A 46 11.37 24.69 27.72
CA ALA A 46 11.98 25.16 26.47
C ALA A 46 12.00 24.08 25.38
N ALA A 47 12.29 22.82 25.75
CA ALA A 47 12.25 21.69 24.81
C ALA A 47 10.85 21.46 24.25
N ARG A 48 9.80 21.55 25.09
CA ARG A 48 8.40 21.44 24.64
C ARG A 48 8.00 22.58 23.70
N GLU A 49 8.37 23.81 24.05
CA GLU A 49 8.11 24.98 23.20
C GLU A 49 8.79 24.85 21.84
N GLU A 50 10.04 24.37 21.79
CA GLU A 50 10.74 24.16 20.52
C GLU A 50 10.06 23.07 19.66
N ILE A 51 9.59 21.98 20.27
CA ILE A 51 8.83 20.93 19.56
C ILE A 51 7.52 21.50 19.01
N GLU A 52 6.80 22.28 19.81
CA GLU A 52 5.53 22.89 19.41
C GLU A 52 5.72 23.91 18.28
N LYS A 53 6.77 24.74 18.36
CA LYS A 53 7.16 25.66 17.29
C LYS A 53 7.48 24.92 15.99
N LYS A 54 8.31 23.87 16.04
CA LYS A 54 8.61 23.03 14.86
C LYS A 54 7.36 22.38 14.26
N ARG A 55 6.44 21.91 15.11
CA ARG A 55 5.13 21.39 14.66
C ARG A 55 4.30 22.46 13.98
N GLY A 56 4.25 23.67 14.53
CA GLY A 56 3.55 24.81 13.93
C GLY A 56 4.10 25.20 12.55
N GLU A 57 5.43 25.28 12.42
CA GLU A 57 6.11 25.57 11.16
C GLU A 57 5.84 24.48 10.09
N GLU A 58 5.88 23.21 10.48
CA GLU A 58 5.57 22.07 9.61
C GLU A 58 4.11 22.13 9.13
N ILE A 59 3.15 22.37 10.02
CA ILE A 59 1.73 22.53 9.67
C ILE A 59 1.55 23.69 8.70
N ALA A 60 2.19 24.84 8.95
CA ALA A 60 2.11 26.00 8.07
C ALA A 60 2.73 25.75 6.68
N ARG A 61 3.82 24.97 6.61
CA ARG A 61 4.42 24.54 5.34
C ARG A 61 3.48 23.61 4.58
N LEU A 62 2.95 22.58 5.24
CA LEU A 62 2.03 21.62 4.64
C LEU A 62 0.72 22.27 4.15
N LYS A 63 0.21 23.28 4.87
CA LYS A 63 -0.96 24.06 4.42
C LYS A 63 -0.67 24.78 3.10
N ARG A 64 0.48 25.45 2.98
CA ARG A 64 0.89 26.12 1.72
C ARG A 64 1.06 25.13 0.58
N GLU A 65 1.75 24.01 0.81
CA GLU A 65 1.92 22.96 -0.21
C GLU A 65 0.55 22.40 -0.68
N ASN A 66 -0.41 22.23 0.23
CA ASN A 66 -1.75 21.76 -0.09
C ASN A 66 -2.53 22.79 -0.94
N GLU A 67 -2.43 24.07 -0.61
CA GLU A 67 -3.04 25.16 -1.39
C GLU A 67 -2.44 25.25 -2.80
N ASP A 68 -1.12 25.10 -2.93
CA ASP A 68 -0.43 25.09 -4.23
C ASP A 68 -0.84 23.88 -5.07
N LEU A 69 -0.93 22.69 -4.46
CA LEU A 69 -1.43 21.49 -5.12
C LEU A 69 -2.88 21.67 -5.61
N LYS A 70 -3.76 22.25 -4.78
CA LYS A 70 -5.13 22.57 -5.18
C LYS A 70 -5.16 23.52 -6.37
N ARG A 71 -4.34 24.57 -6.35
CA ARG A 71 -4.23 25.54 -7.45
C ARG A 71 -3.78 24.87 -8.76
N MET A 72 -2.77 24.01 -8.69
CA MET A 72 -2.30 23.26 -9.87
C MET A 72 -3.34 22.28 -10.42
N CYS A 73 -4.10 21.62 -9.54
CA CYS A 73 -5.17 20.71 -9.96
C CYS A 73 -6.32 21.46 -10.64
N LEU A 74 -6.76 22.58 -10.05
CA LEU A 74 -7.80 23.43 -10.64
C LEU A 74 -7.37 24.01 -11.99
N GLY A 75 -6.14 24.55 -12.08
CA GLY A 75 -5.63 25.11 -13.34
C GLY A 75 -5.53 24.07 -14.47
N ARG A 76 -5.18 22.82 -14.16
CA ARG A 76 -5.18 21.73 -15.15
C ARG A 76 -6.60 21.38 -15.61
N ALA A 77 -7.53 21.24 -14.68
CA ALA A 77 -8.93 20.93 -15.00
C ALA A 77 -9.59 22.04 -15.84
N GLU A 78 -9.30 23.31 -15.55
CA GLU A 78 -9.77 24.45 -16.35
C GLU A 78 -9.19 24.46 -17.76
N GLY A 79 -7.91 24.12 -17.92
CA GLY A 79 -7.25 23.96 -19.21
C GLY A 79 -7.89 22.86 -20.06
N GLU A 80 -8.06 21.67 -19.48
CA GLU A 80 -8.71 20.53 -20.15
C GLU A 80 -10.16 20.84 -20.54
N LEU A 81 -10.92 21.50 -19.66
CA LEU A 81 -12.28 21.94 -19.96
C LEU A 81 -12.33 22.93 -21.13
N LYS A 82 -11.34 23.83 -21.23
CA LYS A 82 -11.23 24.79 -22.32
C LYS A 82 -10.93 24.10 -23.65
N ASP A 83 -10.06 23.10 -23.65
CA ASP A 83 -9.72 22.35 -24.87
C ASP A 83 -10.89 21.45 -25.31
N LEU A 84 -11.56 20.77 -24.38
CA LEU A 84 -12.79 20.02 -24.67
C LEU A 84 -13.90 20.90 -25.27
N ARG A 85 -14.04 22.16 -24.81
CA ARG A 85 -15.00 23.11 -25.40
C ARG A 85 -14.64 23.49 -26.85
N LYS A 86 -13.35 23.67 -27.15
CA LYS A 86 -12.90 23.94 -28.53
C LYS A 86 -13.18 22.75 -29.44
N ASP A 87 -12.85 21.55 -28.98
CA ASP A 87 -13.09 20.31 -29.75
C ASP A 87 -14.58 20.10 -30.00
N ASN A 88 -15.42 20.36 -28.99
CA ASN A 88 -16.87 20.30 -29.13
C ASN A 88 -17.40 21.31 -30.15
N GLN A 89 -16.88 22.55 -30.15
CA GLN A 89 -17.23 23.55 -31.15
C GLN A 89 -16.80 23.13 -32.57
N ALA A 90 -15.61 22.56 -32.72
CA ALA A 90 -15.13 22.03 -33.99
C ALA A 90 -16.04 20.90 -34.51
N LEU A 91 -16.38 19.94 -33.66
CA LEU A 91 -17.31 18.85 -34.01
C LEU A 91 -18.70 19.35 -34.41
N ILE A 92 -19.25 20.35 -33.71
CA ILE A 92 -20.53 20.97 -34.09
C ILE A 92 -20.43 21.57 -35.50
N HIS A 93 -19.33 22.28 -35.79
CA HIS A 93 -19.11 22.87 -37.10
C HIS A 93 -19.00 21.81 -38.20
N ASP A 94 -18.22 20.75 -37.98
CA ASP A 94 -18.07 19.64 -38.92
C ASP A 94 -19.41 18.91 -39.18
N MET A 95 -20.21 18.71 -38.14
CA MET A 95 -21.56 18.15 -38.27
C MET A 95 -22.49 19.03 -39.11
N LEU A 96 -22.38 20.36 -39.00
CA LEU A 96 -23.16 21.28 -39.82
C LEU A 96 -22.75 21.20 -41.29
N ILE A 97 -21.44 21.14 -41.58
CA ILE A 97 -20.91 20.96 -42.95
C ILE A 97 -21.42 19.64 -43.54
N LEU A 98 -21.22 18.52 -42.85
CA LEU A 98 -21.64 17.20 -43.30
C LEU A 98 -23.14 17.14 -43.58
N ARG A 99 -23.95 17.74 -42.70
CA ARG A 99 -25.40 17.84 -42.90
C ARG A 99 -25.74 18.57 -44.21
N ASP A 100 -25.02 19.65 -44.52
CA ASP A 100 -25.27 20.44 -45.72
C ASP A 100 -24.77 19.74 -46.98
N GLU A 101 -23.64 19.02 -46.92
CA GLU A 101 -23.18 18.11 -47.97
C GLU A 101 -24.19 16.99 -48.26
N VAL A 102 -24.71 16.34 -47.23
CA VAL A 102 -25.76 15.31 -47.38
C VAL A 102 -27.02 15.89 -48.01
N LYS A 103 -27.45 17.10 -47.61
CA LYS A 103 -28.56 17.80 -48.26
C LYS A 103 -28.27 18.09 -49.74
N ASN A 104 -27.05 18.48 -50.07
CA ASN A 104 -26.63 18.75 -51.45
C ASN A 104 -26.59 17.47 -52.30
N LEU A 105 -26.05 16.36 -51.76
CA LEU A 105 -26.08 15.04 -52.40
C LEU A 105 -27.51 14.57 -52.65
N LYS A 106 -28.41 14.73 -51.68
CA LYS A 106 -29.83 14.38 -51.82
C LYS A 106 -30.53 15.19 -52.94
N ARG A 107 -30.12 16.44 -53.16
CA ARG A 107 -30.62 17.27 -54.28
C ARG A 107 -29.98 16.90 -55.62
N GLY A 108 -28.68 16.60 -55.63
CA GLY A 108 -27.89 16.27 -56.83
C GLY A 108 -28.16 14.88 -57.41
N CYS A 109 -28.64 13.93 -56.59
CA CYS A 109 -28.94 12.55 -56.98
C CYS A 109 -30.14 12.40 -57.95
N LYS A 110 -30.78 13.50 -58.36
CA LYS A 110 -31.86 13.50 -59.36
C LYS A 110 -31.40 13.68 -60.81
N ARG A 111 -30.09 13.79 -61.09
CA ARG A 111 -29.62 13.90 -62.47
C ARG A 111 -29.60 12.53 -63.19
N SER A 112 -30.54 12.44 -64.13
CA SER A 112 -30.58 11.58 -65.33
C SER A 112 -30.59 10.06 -65.13
N ALA A 113 -31.73 9.53 -64.68
CA ALA A 113 -32.17 8.20 -65.10
C ALA A 113 -32.65 8.17 -66.58
N ASN A 114 -32.70 9.33 -67.25
CA ASN A 114 -33.04 9.47 -68.68
C ASN A 114 -31.78 9.77 -69.50
N ALA A 115 -30.93 8.78 -69.79
CA ALA A 115 -30.02 8.76 -70.95
C ALA A 115 -29.04 7.56 -70.91
N VAL A 116 -29.54 6.32 -70.79
CA VAL A 116 -28.80 5.13 -71.29
C VAL A 116 -29.82 4.15 -71.87
N ILE A 117 -30.46 4.56 -72.95
CA ILE A 117 -31.06 3.64 -73.91
C ILE A 117 -30.18 3.74 -75.15
N GLU A 118 -29.68 2.59 -75.61
CA GLU A 118 -28.96 2.38 -76.88
C GLU A 118 -27.58 3.07 -77.02
N LYS A 119 -26.43 2.41 -77.20
CA LYS A 119 -26.08 1.05 -77.59
C LYS A 119 -24.68 0.73 -77.02
N SER A 120 -24.48 -0.54 -76.68
CA SER A 120 -23.22 -1.22 -76.34
C SER A 120 -22.93 -1.34 -74.85
N PRO A 121 -22.87 -2.57 -74.31
CA PRO A 121 -22.50 -2.80 -72.92
C PRO A 121 -21.02 -2.44 -72.72
N PRO A 122 -20.65 -1.68 -71.67
CA PRO A 122 -19.26 -1.48 -71.32
C PRO A 122 -18.64 -2.82 -70.97
N LYS A 123 -17.57 -3.16 -71.71
CA LYS A 123 -16.77 -4.37 -71.55
C LYS A 123 -16.31 -4.49 -70.09
N GLU A 124 -16.68 -5.59 -69.47
CA GLU A 124 -16.45 -5.88 -68.06
C GLU A 124 -14.96 -5.71 -67.69
N PRO A 125 -14.62 -4.99 -66.60
CA PRO A 125 -13.31 -5.11 -66.00
C PRO A 125 -13.20 -6.53 -65.41
N ALA A 126 -12.19 -7.27 -65.87
CA ALA A 126 -11.90 -8.63 -65.45
C ALA A 126 -11.87 -8.74 -63.91
N ARG A 127 -12.98 -9.22 -63.35
CA ARG A 127 -13.12 -9.57 -61.93
C ARG A 127 -12.23 -10.77 -61.66
N GLY A 128 -11.10 -10.52 -61.00
CA GLY A 128 -10.39 -11.56 -60.27
C GLY A 128 -11.35 -12.24 -59.30
N GLN A 129 -11.47 -13.56 -59.43
CA GLN A 129 -12.21 -14.43 -58.53
C GLN A 129 -11.60 -14.35 -57.13
N VAL A 130 -12.18 -13.55 -56.25
CA VAL A 130 -12.11 -13.80 -54.81
C VAL A 130 -13.40 -14.53 -54.47
N LYS A 131 -13.28 -15.82 -54.14
CA LYS A 131 -14.34 -16.65 -53.55
C LYS A 131 -14.75 -16.01 -52.22
N ALA A 132 -15.71 -15.09 -52.27
CA ALA A 132 -16.53 -14.72 -51.14
C ALA A 132 -17.74 -15.64 -51.16
N THR A 133 -17.66 -16.68 -50.34
CA THR A 133 -18.79 -17.47 -49.88
C THR A 133 -19.81 -16.55 -49.20
N MET A 134 -21.07 -16.63 -49.67
CA MET A 134 -22.30 -16.16 -49.03
C MET A 134 -22.39 -14.67 -48.67
N GLU A 135 -23.04 -13.91 -49.55
CA GLU A 135 -24.29 -13.18 -49.25
C GLU A 135 -24.67 -12.35 -50.49
N ALA A 136 -25.50 -12.95 -51.33
CA ALA A 136 -26.29 -12.25 -52.35
C ALA A 136 -27.75 -12.47 -51.98
N THR A 137 -28.46 -11.43 -51.58
CA THR A 137 -29.57 -10.77 -52.30
C THR A 137 -30.12 -9.73 -51.31
N VAL A 138 -30.35 -8.45 -51.62
CA VAL A 138 -31.19 -7.89 -52.69
C VAL A 138 -30.75 -6.45 -52.97
N LYS A 139 -30.61 -6.11 -54.25
CA LYS A 139 -30.52 -4.73 -54.75
C LYS A 139 -31.89 -4.36 -55.32
N GLY A 140 -32.50 -3.29 -54.83
CA GLY A 140 -33.59 -2.60 -55.54
C GLY A 140 -34.54 -1.83 -54.63
N ASN A 141 -34.54 -0.50 -54.78
CA ASN A 141 -35.45 0.50 -54.22
C ASN A 141 -35.14 1.04 -52.82
N SER A 142 -34.58 2.26 -52.83
CA SER A 142 -34.44 3.18 -51.70
C SER A 142 -35.81 3.79 -51.35
N ALA A 143 -36.73 2.94 -50.89
CA ALA A 143 -37.71 3.35 -49.91
C ALA A 143 -37.07 3.10 -48.54
N VAL A 144 -37.31 4.00 -47.59
CA VAL A 144 -36.98 3.83 -46.18
C VAL A 144 -37.83 2.65 -45.68
N VAL A 145 -37.40 1.44 -46.00
CA VAL A 145 -37.80 0.25 -45.27
C VAL A 145 -36.91 0.33 -44.05
N GLU A 146 -37.51 0.55 -42.89
CA GLU A 146 -36.94 0.00 -41.67
C GLU A 146 -36.81 -1.50 -41.95
N GLU A 147 -35.65 -1.86 -42.52
CA GLU A 147 -35.26 -3.25 -42.71
C GLU A 147 -35.48 -3.87 -41.35
N GLU A 148 -36.48 -4.75 -41.29
CA GLU A 148 -36.80 -5.57 -40.15
C GLU A 148 -35.48 -6.21 -39.73
N ARG A 149 -34.80 -5.57 -38.77
CA ARG A 149 -33.59 -6.11 -38.17
C ARG A 149 -34.01 -7.47 -37.67
N THR A 150 -33.61 -8.49 -38.40
CA THR A 150 -34.08 -9.85 -38.20
C THR A 150 -33.75 -10.20 -36.75
N ALA A 151 -34.58 -10.98 -36.05
CA ALA A 151 -34.35 -11.27 -34.63
C ALA A 151 -32.90 -11.71 -34.32
N ALA A 152 -32.26 -12.42 -35.26
CA ALA A 152 -30.85 -12.81 -35.23
C ALA A 152 -29.85 -11.63 -35.17
N GLN A 153 -30.14 -10.50 -35.81
CA GLN A 153 -29.30 -9.29 -35.73
C GLN A 153 -29.41 -8.61 -34.36
N TRP A 154 -30.60 -8.58 -33.76
CA TRP A 154 -30.80 -8.08 -32.40
C TRP A 154 -30.10 -8.96 -31.36
N GLU A 155 -30.10 -10.27 -31.56
CA GLU A 155 -29.36 -11.21 -30.72
C GLU A 155 -27.84 -10.96 -30.79
N LYS A 156 -27.29 -10.84 -32.02
CA LYS A 156 -25.87 -10.47 -32.22
C LYS A 156 -25.51 -9.13 -31.58
N PHE A 157 -26.40 -8.14 -31.69
CA PHE A 157 -26.20 -6.83 -31.06
C PHE A 157 -26.20 -6.94 -29.53
N ALA A 158 -27.18 -7.65 -28.95
CA ALA A 158 -27.27 -7.88 -27.52
C ALA A 158 -26.03 -8.61 -26.97
N ASP A 159 -25.51 -9.61 -27.68
CA ASP A 159 -24.27 -10.30 -27.33
C ASP A 159 -23.06 -9.39 -27.40
N THR A 160 -22.99 -8.52 -28.41
CA THR A 160 -21.91 -7.54 -28.53
C THR A 160 -21.96 -6.53 -27.38
N CYS A 161 -23.15 -6.07 -26.99
CA CYS A 161 -23.34 -5.20 -25.82
C CYS A 161 -22.96 -5.90 -24.51
N ARG A 162 -23.30 -7.19 -24.33
CA ARG A 162 -22.88 -7.99 -23.17
C ARG A 162 -21.36 -8.11 -23.09
N LYS A 163 -20.70 -8.45 -24.20
CA LYS A 163 -19.22 -8.52 -24.29
C LYS A 163 -18.56 -7.19 -23.98
N MET A 164 -19.06 -6.08 -24.53
CA MET A 164 -18.54 -4.74 -24.21
C MET A 164 -18.65 -4.42 -22.72
N ARG A 165 -19.74 -4.82 -22.05
CA ARG A 165 -19.94 -4.58 -20.62
C ARG A 165 -18.92 -5.36 -19.78
N VAL A 166 -18.72 -6.64 -20.07
CA VAL A 166 -17.71 -7.47 -19.40
C VAL A 166 -16.30 -6.94 -19.61
N ASN A 167 -15.95 -6.53 -20.84
CA ASN A 167 -14.64 -5.94 -21.14
C ASN A 167 -14.43 -4.61 -20.41
N LYS A 168 -15.47 -3.76 -20.32
CA LYS A 168 -15.41 -2.52 -19.54
C LYS A 168 -15.16 -2.79 -18.07
N GLU A 169 -15.89 -3.72 -17.46
CA GLU A 169 -15.70 -4.08 -16.04
C GLU A 169 -14.31 -4.69 -15.77
N MET A 170 -13.77 -5.46 -16.72
CA MET A 170 -12.40 -5.98 -16.65
C MET A 170 -11.38 -4.84 -16.68
N ALA A 171 -11.50 -3.90 -17.62
CA ALA A 171 -10.62 -2.74 -17.72
C ALA A 171 -10.70 -1.84 -16.47
N GLU A 172 -11.90 -1.66 -15.88
CA GLU A 172 -12.08 -0.92 -14.62
C GLU A 172 -11.40 -1.61 -13.42
N ARG A 173 -11.45 -2.95 -13.36
CA ARG A 173 -10.72 -3.74 -12.36
C ARG A 173 -9.21 -3.60 -12.49
N GLU A 174 -8.68 -3.67 -13.73
CA GLU A 174 -7.25 -3.48 -13.99
C GLU A 174 -6.78 -2.06 -13.67
N LEU A 175 -7.57 -1.04 -14.03
CA LEU A 175 -7.31 0.36 -13.66
C LEU A 175 -7.26 0.53 -12.14
N SER A 176 -8.18 -0.10 -11.41
CA SER A 176 -8.21 -0.04 -9.94
C SER A 176 -6.97 -0.70 -9.33
N ALA A 177 -6.56 -1.87 -9.82
CA ALA A 177 -5.34 -2.54 -9.38
C ALA A 177 -4.07 -1.72 -9.70
N LEU A 178 -4.02 -1.06 -10.86
CA LEU A 178 -2.92 -0.19 -11.23
C LEU A 178 -2.86 1.06 -10.34
N LYS A 179 -4.00 1.69 -10.07
CA LYS A 179 -4.11 2.83 -9.16
C LYS A 179 -3.66 2.46 -7.74
N GLU A 180 -4.02 1.27 -7.27
CA GLU A 180 -3.56 0.73 -5.99
C GLU A 180 -2.03 0.50 -5.97
N ARG A 181 -1.45 -0.06 -7.04
CA ARG A 181 0.01 -0.20 -7.19
C ARG A 181 0.73 1.14 -7.19
N ILE A 182 0.22 2.14 -7.91
CA ILE A 182 0.78 3.49 -7.94
C ILE A 182 0.71 4.12 -6.55
N ASN A 183 -0.41 3.99 -5.84
CA ASN A 183 -0.54 4.49 -4.48
C ASN A 183 0.45 3.80 -3.52
N ARG A 184 0.65 2.48 -3.63
CA ARG A 184 1.69 1.76 -2.87
C ARG A 184 3.09 2.31 -3.15
N ILE A 185 3.44 2.52 -4.42
CA ILE A 185 4.74 3.10 -4.80
C ILE A 185 4.87 4.52 -4.23
N LYS A 186 3.83 5.35 -4.34
CA LYS A 186 3.82 6.73 -3.83
C LYS A 186 4.04 6.79 -2.31
N ILE A 187 3.47 5.85 -1.55
CA ILE A 187 3.67 5.75 -0.09
C ILE A 187 5.10 5.29 0.23
N CYS A 188 5.62 4.31 -0.51
CA CYS A 188 7.00 3.84 -0.39
C CYS A 188 8.04 4.90 -0.78
N MET A 189 7.68 5.84 -1.66
CA MET A 189 8.48 7.00 -2.05
C MET A 189 8.29 8.21 -1.14
N SER A 190 7.90 8.00 0.12
CA SER A 190 8.06 9.05 1.15
C SER A 190 9.48 9.61 1.04
N PRO A 191 9.64 10.95 0.95
CA PRO A 191 10.94 11.56 0.69
C PRO A 191 11.85 11.21 1.86
N SER A 192 12.66 10.16 1.67
CA SER A 192 13.78 9.83 2.54
C SER A 192 14.57 11.11 2.68
N THR A 193 14.51 11.68 3.88
CA THR A 193 15.22 12.88 4.28
C THR A 193 16.64 12.74 3.80
N ARG A 194 16.98 13.48 2.74
CA ARG A 194 18.34 13.61 2.23
C ARG A 194 19.19 14.08 3.40
N ARG A 195 19.85 13.14 4.10
CA ARG A 195 21.06 13.46 4.85
C ARG A 195 21.98 14.11 3.85
N LYS A 196 22.16 15.42 3.97
CA LYS A 196 23.27 16.16 3.38
C LYS A 196 24.55 15.52 3.92
N VAL A 197 25.04 14.50 3.24
CA VAL A 197 26.41 14.04 3.39
C VAL A 197 27.25 15.13 2.76
N PHE A 198 27.78 16.01 3.59
CA PHE A 198 28.86 16.90 3.22
C PHE A 198 30.04 16.02 2.80
N THR A 199 30.25 15.85 1.50
CA THR A 199 31.46 15.28 0.94
C THR A 199 32.60 16.28 1.14
N LYS A 200 33.23 16.20 2.31
CA LYS A 200 34.50 16.84 2.58
C LYS A 200 35.57 16.15 1.73
N ARG A 201 35.88 16.80 0.61
CA ARG A 201 37.01 16.57 -0.28
C ARG A 201 38.28 16.34 0.56
N ARG A 202 38.78 15.11 0.61
CA ARG A 202 40.18 14.86 0.96
C ARG A 202 40.75 13.87 -0.04
N MET A 203 41.65 14.40 -0.86
CA MET A 203 42.52 13.62 -1.72
C MET A 203 43.46 12.80 -0.84
N SER A 204 43.44 11.48 -0.99
CA SER A 204 44.57 10.63 -0.65
C SER A 204 44.48 9.38 -1.50
N ARG A 205 45.34 9.33 -2.52
CA ARG A 205 45.66 8.13 -3.27
C ARG A 205 46.28 7.12 -2.33
N SER A 206 45.70 5.93 -2.23
CA SER A 206 46.36 4.73 -1.73
C SER A 206 45.74 3.54 -2.47
N PRO A 207 46.54 2.75 -3.20
CA PRO A 207 46.14 1.44 -3.68
C PRO A 207 46.53 0.36 -2.67
N LEU A 208 45.81 -0.75 -2.75
CA LEU A 208 46.07 -2.08 -2.16
C LEU A 208 45.20 -2.52 -0.96
N LYS A 209 44.46 -3.59 -1.28
CA LYS A 209 44.24 -4.81 -0.51
C LYS A 209 43.23 -4.79 0.63
N GLY A 210 42.09 -5.42 0.33
CA GLY A 210 41.61 -6.53 1.14
C GLY A 210 40.74 -6.15 2.32
N ALA A 211 39.50 -5.75 2.04
CA ALA A 211 38.41 -5.92 3.00
C ALA A 211 37.22 -6.48 2.22
N THR A 212 36.92 -7.73 2.51
CA THR A 212 35.80 -8.51 1.99
C THR A 212 34.51 -7.69 2.03
N GLU A 213 33.99 -7.37 0.86
CA GLU A 213 32.56 -7.12 0.67
C GLU A 213 31.81 -8.33 1.22
N THR A 214 31.34 -8.23 2.47
CA THR A 214 30.19 -9.01 2.89
C THR A 214 29.04 -8.53 2.03
N GLN A 215 28.82 -9.30 0.97
CA GLN A 215 27.72 -9.27 0.03
C GLN A 215 26.45 -8.74 0.69
N GLY A 216 25.74 -7.88 -0.04
CA GLY A 216 24.41 -7.42 0.32
C GLY A 216 23.51 -8.60 0.61
N GLY A 217 23.44 -8.98 1.88
CA GLY A 217 22.43 -9.89 2.39
C GLY A 217 21.10 -9.26 2.06
N ASP A 218 20.33 -9.98 1.25
CA ASP A 218 18.98 -9.64 0.83
C ASP A 218 18.21 -9.10 2.04
N LYS A 219 18.06 -7.77 2.11
CA LYS A 219 17.37 -7.12 3.22
C LYS A 219 15.89 -7.41 3.03
N VAL A 220 15.45 -8.52 3.60
CA VAL A 220 14.05 -8.91 3.60
C VAL A 220 13.27 -7.93 4.45
N LYS A 221 12.81 -6.86 3.82
CA LYS A 221 11.85 -5.94 4.42
C LYS A 221 10.46 -6.57 4.30
N ALA A 222 10.07 -7.38 5.27
CA ALA A 222 8.74 -7.95 5.33
C ALA A 222 7.72 -6.85 5.65
N THR A 223 6.88 -6.48 4.69
CA THR A 223 5.77 -5.55 4.90
C THR A 223 4.44 -6.30 4.87
N PHE A 224 3.77 -6.37 6.01
CA PHE A 224 2.45 -7.00 6.13
C PHE A 224 1.36 -5.94 6.00
N VAL A 225 0.64 -5.96 4.88
CA VAL A 225 -0.50 -5.06 4.63
C VAL A 225 -1.80 -5.81 4.91
N ARG A 226 -2.70 -5.20 5.68
CA ARG A 226 -4.05 -5.72 5.95
C ARG A 226 -4.95 -5.55 4.73
N LYS A 227 -5.70 -6.58 4.39
CA LYS A 227 -6.73 -6.50 3.35
C LYS A 227 -8.00 -5.87 3.93
N VAL A 228 -8.74 -5.12 3.11
CA VAL A 228 -10.04 -4.56 3.51
C VAL A 228 -10.99 -5.69 3.84
N GLY A 229 -11.63 -5.65 5.01
CA GLY A 229 -12.51 -6.72 5.51
C GLY A 229 -11.79 -7.90 6.17
N GLU A 230 -10.46 -7.88 6.26
CA GLU A 230 -9.72 -8.92 6.99
C GLU A 230 -9.83 -8.70 8.50
N GLU A 231 -10.31 -9.73 9.20
CA GLU A 231 -10.38 -9.80 10.65
C GLU A 231 -8.99 -9.98 11.29
N GLN A 232 -8.87 -9.64 12.57
CA GLN A 232 -7.59 -9.66 13.29
C GLN A 232 -6.97 -11.06 13.32
N ASP A 233 -7.75 -12.09 13.60
CA ASP A 233 -7.26 -13.47 13.69
C ASP A 233 -6.84 -14.03 12.32
N ALA A 234 -7.58 -13.66 11.27
CA ALA A 234 -7.22 -14.00 9.90
C ALA A 234 -5.89 -13.37 9.49
N PHE A 235 -5.69 -12.08 9.83
CA PHE A 235 -4.42 -11.39 9.60
C PHE A 235 -3.27 -12.02 10.40
N LEU A 236 -3.47 -12.27 11.69
CA LEU A 236 -2.47 -12.88 12.57
C LEU A 236 -2.02 -14.25 12.04
N LYS A 237 -2.96 -15.12 11.68
CA LYS A 237 -2.68 -16.44 11.12
C LYS A 237 -1.89 -16.35 9.81
N ARG A 238 -2.25 -15.40 8.93
CA ARG A 238 -1.54 -15.18 7.67
C ARG A 238 -0.10 -14.70 7.90
N VAL A 239 0.09 -13.71 8.78
CA VAL A 239 1.43 -13.20 9.10
C VAL A 239 2.29 -14.29 9.73
N SER A 240 1.74 -15.07 10.65
CA SER A 240 2.42 -16.22 11.26
C SER A 240 2.87 -17.25 10.20
N ASN A 241 1.99 -17.59 9.25
CA ASN A 241 2.32 -18.49 8.15
C ASN A 241 3.42 -17.96 7.22
N ASP A 242 3.45 -16.66 6.96
CA ASP A 242 4.46 -16.04 6.09
C ASP A 242 5.81 -15.91 6.80
N LEU A 243 5.81 -15.57 8.09
CA LEU A 243 7.01 -15.54 8.93
C LEU A 243 7.59 -16.94 9.15
N GLY A 244 6.75 -17.98 9.27
CA GLY A 244 7.18 -19.37 9.41
C GLY A 244 7.94 -19.93 8.20
N LYS A 245 7.84 -19.26 7.03
CA LYS A 245 8.59 -19.62 5.81
C LYS A 245 9.98 -18.99 5.75
N LEU A 246 10.29 -18.04 6.63
CA LEU A 246 11.57 -17.34 6.62
C LEU A 246 12.69 -18.22 7.17
N LEU A 247 13.87 -18.11 6.57
CA LEU A 247 15.06 -18.78 7.08
C LEU A 247 15.50 -18.16 8.41
N LYS A 248 16.17 -18.96 9.26
CA LYS A 248 16.70 -18.53 10.57
C LYS A 248 17.50 -17.22 10.49
N ALA A 249 18.29 -17.02 9.44
CA ALA A 249 19.07 -15.79 9.25
C ALA A 249 18.16 -14.56 9.02
N GLN A 250 17.11 -14.69 8.22
CA GLN A 250 16.13 -13.61 7.97
C GLN A 250 15.32 -13.32 9.23
N MET A 251 14.93 -14.36 9.97
CA MET A 251 14.21 -14.19 11.24
C MET A 251 15.04 -13.40 12.26
N LYS A 252 16.32 -13.72 12.43
CA LYS A 252 17.21 -12.97 13.32
C LYS A 252 17.35 -11.48 12.94
N ILE A 253 17.32 -11.16 11.65
CA ILE A 253 17.34 -9.76 11.19
C ILE A 253 16.06 -9.05 11.63
N LEU A 254 14.88 -9.67 11.42
CA LEU A 254 13.60 -9.10 11.85
C LEU A 254 13.52 -8.94 13.38
N CYS A 255 14.03 -9.91 14.15
CA CYS A 255 14.12 -9.80 15.60
C CYS A 255 14.92 -8.57 16.04
N ASN A 256 16.07 -8.34 15.42
CA ASN A 256 16.91 -7.19 15.73
C ASN A 256 16.23 -5.86 15.35
N GLU A 257 15.47 -5.83 14.26
CA GLU A 257 14.73 -4.64 13.81
C GLU A 257 13.55 -4.30 14.75
N GLU A 258 12.88 -5.33 15.28
CA GLU A 258 11.74 -5.20 16.19
C GLU A 258 12.13 -5.19 17.68
N HIS A 259 13.43 -5.25 17.98
CA HIS A 259 13.98 -5.35 19.34
C HIS A 259 13.42 -6.53 20.16
N VAL A 260 13.22 -7.67 19.51
CA VAL A 260 12.76 -8.94 20.11
C VAL A 260 13.93 -9.91 20.25
N THR A 261 14.02 -10.63 21.37
CA THR A 261 15.06 -11.66 21.56
C THR A 261 14.73 -12.90 20.74
N TYR A 262 15.65 -13.35 19.89
CA TYR A 262 15.48 -14.59 19.13
C TYR A 262 15.60 -15.81 20.05
N ASN A 263 14.50 -16.56 20.20
CA ASN A 263 14.45 -17.80 21.00
C ASN A 263 14.37 -19.04 20.07
N SER A 264 13.16 -19.55 19.84
CA SER A 264 12.87 -20.61 18.85
C SER A 264 12.13 -20.03 17.64
N ILE A 265 12.19 -20.68 16.47
CA ILE A 265 11.50 -20.18 15.26
C ILE A 265 9.99 -20.05 15.53
N LYS A 266 9.37 -21.03 16.18
CA LYS A 266 7.93 -21.02 16.51
C LYS A 266 7.57 -19.89 17.48
N LYS A 267 8.28 -19.74 18.61
CA LYS A 267 8.02 -18.69 19.62
C LYS A 267 8.19 -17.29 19.03
N THR A 268 9.31 -17.09 18.34
CA THR A 268 9.67 -15.81 17.71
C THR A 268 8.69 -15.43 16.58
N THR A 269 8.25 -16.41 15.78
CA THR A 269 7.25 -16.20 14.72
C THR A 269 5.94 -15.70 15.30
N ASN A 270 5.47 -16.31 16.38
CA ASN A 270 4.23 -15.93 17.04
C ASN A 270 4.31 -14.52 17.64
N GLU A 271 5.42 -14.21 18.33
CA GLU A 271 5.66 -12.91 18.94
C GLU A 271 5.71 -11.78 17.90
N LEU A 272 6.48 -11.98 16.81
CA LEU A 272 6.52 -11.02 15.70
C LEU A 272 5.16 -10.87 15.03
N ALA A 273 4.44 -11.97 14.76
CA ALA A 273 3.11 -11.92 14.15
C ALA A 273 2.14 -11.09 15.00
N TRP A 274 2.22 -11.22 16.32
CA TRP A 274 1.42 -10.43 17.26
C TRP A 274 1.80 -8.94 17.24
N ILE A 275 3.09 -8.60 17.25
CA ILE A 275 3.58 -7.20 17.14
C ILE A 275 3.07 -6.54 15.85
N TYR A 276 3.22 -7.21 14.71
CA TYR A 276 2.73 -6.69 13.42
C TYR A 276 1.21 -6.53 13.42
N THR A 277 0.48 -7.48 14.00
CA THR A 277 -0.99 -7.41 14.11
C THR A 277 -1.42 -6.22 14.98
N ALA A 278 -0.82 -6.04 16.15
CA ALA A 278 -1.13 -4.92 17.04
C ALA A 278 -0.87 -3.56 16.36
N ARG A 279 0.26 -3.44 15.65
CA ARG A 279 0.63 -2.23 14.90
C ARG A 279 -0.40 -1.87 13.82
N VAL A 280 -0.91 -2.86 13.09
CA VAL A 280 -1.85 -2.65 11.98
C VAL A 280 -3.27 -2.38 12.47
N PHE A 281 -3.69 -3.00 13.57
CA PHE A 281 -5.03 -2.80 14.15
C PHE A 281 -5.10 -1.63 15.14
N GLY A 282 -3.98 -0.93 15.37
CA GLY A 282 -3.94 0.26 16.22
C GLY A 282 -4.11 -0.04 17.72
N ASN A 283 -3.95 -1.31 18.12
CA ASN A 283 -3.90 -1.65 19.53
C ASN A 283 -2.59 -1.08 20.07
N THR A 284 -2.69 -0.01 20.88
CA THR A 284 -1.56 0.46 21.66
C THR A 284 -1.09 -0.70 22.51
N LEU A 285 0.05 -1.28 22.13
CA LEU A 285 0.68 -2.37 22.86
C LEU A 285 0.77 -1.93 24.32
N PRO A 286 0.08 -2.61 25.27
CA PRO A 286 0.36 -2.36 26.68
C PRO A 286 1.86 -2.59 26.81
N ARG A 287 2.58 -1.59 27.29
CA ARG A 287 4.06 -1.60 27.38
C ARG A 287 4.47 -2.90 28.08
N TRP A 288 4.86 -3.91 27.28
CA TRP A 288 5.22 -5.23 27.76
C TRP A 288 6.42 -5.02 28.69
N LYS A 289 6.18 -5.17 29.99
CA LYS A 289 7.25 -5.40 30.93
C LYS A 289 7.69 -6.83 30.62
N ILE A 290 8.82 -6.95 29.93
CA ILE A 290 9.56 -8.20 29.79
C ILE A 290 9.85 -8.67 31.22
N GLY A 291 9.00 -9.55 31.72
CA GLY A 291 9.20 -10.27 32.97
C GLY A 291 9.92 -11.56 32.63
N GLU A 292 11.09 -11.75 33.22
CA GLU A 292 11.97 -12.90 33.10
C GLU A 292 11.41 -14.14 33.85
N ASP A 293 10.12 -14.45 33.70
CA ASP A 293 9.46 -15.54 34.44
C ASP A 293 8.92 -16.64 33.50
N ASP A 294 9.78 -17.27 32.70
CA ASP A 294 9.47 -18.53 32.03
C ASP A 294 10.74 -19.41 31.95
N ASP A 295 11.27 -19.73 33.13
CA ASP A 295 12.21 -20.83 33.35
C ASP A 295 11.40 -21.85 34.17
N ASP A 296 10.75 -22.79 33.46
CA ASP A 296 10.16 -24.05 33.95
C ASP A 296 9.04 -24.50 32.99
N ASN A 297 9.42 -25.00 31.81
CA ASN A 297 8.54 -25.94 31.12
C ASN A 297 9.37 -27.01 30.43
N ASP A 298 9.63 -28.05 31.22
CA ASP A 298 10.29 -29.28 30.83
C ASP A 298 9.65 -29.87 29.57
N GLU A 299 10.53 -30.17 28.63
CA GLU A 299 10.32 -31.00 27.46
C GLU A 299 9.77 -32.36 27.89
N ARG A 300 8.52 -32.67 27.49
CA ARG A 300 8.14 -34.05 27.18
C ARG A 300 7.92 -34.14 25.69
N ASP A 301 8.98 -34.60 25.04
CA ASP A 301 8.92 -35.28 23.75
C ASP A 301 7.98 -36.49 23.91
N GLU A 302 6.77 -36.37 23.37
CA GLU A 302 5.96 -37.52 23.02
C GLU A 302 6.11 -37.72 21.51
N ASP A 303 6.93 -38.72 21.19
CA ASP A 303 7.06 -39.32 19.87
C ASP A 303 5.70 -39.88 19.42
N GLU A 304 4.87 -39.07 18.75
CA GLU A 304 3.71 -39.60 18.03
C GLU A 304 4.17 -40.29 16.73
N GLU A 305 4.45 -41.57 16.94
CA GLU A 305 4.39 -42.70 16.03
C GLU A 305 3.40 -42.47 14.86
N PHE A 306 3.99 -42.30 13.67
CA PHE A 306 3.29 -42.15 12.40
C PHE A 306 2.63 -43.49 12.03
N ALA A 307 1.41 -43.72 12.51
CA ALA A 307 0.59 -44.87 12.11
C ALA A 307 0.16 -44.71 10.64
N ASP A 308 0.77 -45.53 9.80
CA ASP A 308 0.43 -45.79 8.40
C ASP A 308 -1.00 -46.35 8.30
N VAL A 309 -1.97 -45.51 7.93
CA VAL A 309 -3.33 -45.95 7.58
C VAL A 309 -3.38 -46.27 6.09
N VAL A 310 -3.00 -47.51 5.81
CA VAL A 310 -3.39 -48.27 4.63
C VAL A 310 -4.89 -48.62 4.70
N GLY A 311 -5.62 -48.35 3.61
CA GLY A 311 -6.70 -49.24 3.15
C GLY A 311 -8.14 -48.86 3.51
N GLY A 312 -8.92 -48.55 2.46
CA GLY A 312 -10.38 -48.47 2.50
C GLY A 312 -10.90 -47.84 1.21
N SER A 313 -10.76 -48.52 0.07
CA SER A 313 -11.83 -49.33 -0.53
C SER A 313 -13.12 -48.54 -0.77
N GLY A 314 -13.41 -48.27 -2.04
CA GLY A 314 -14.57 -47.52 -2.46
C GLY A 314 -15.90 -48.25 -2.20
N GLY A 315 -16.89 -47.48 -1.79
CA GLY A 315 -18.31 -47.69 -2.11
C GLY A 315 -18.75 -46.42 -2.86
N GLU A 316 -19.22 -46.47 -4.10
CA GLU A 316 -20.48 -47.07 -4.60
C GLU A 316 -21.72 -46.30 -4.11
N TYR A 317 -22.57 -45.93 -5.09
CA TYR A 317 -23.96 -45.43 -5.00
C TYR A 317 -24.18 -43.95 -4.57
N VAL A 318 -25.17 -43.18 -5.06
CA VAL A 318 -26.40 -43.43 -5.83
C VAL A 318 -26.75 -42.17 -6.65
N VAL A 319 -27.41 -42.42 -7.78
CA VAL A 319 -28.16 -41.48 -8.65
C VAL A 319 -29.36 -40.88 -7.91
N GLU A 320 -29.55 -39.56 -7.92
CA GLU A 320 -30.92 -39.00 -7.89
C GLU A 320 -31.03 -37.81 -8.83
N ASP A 321 -31.72 -38.06 -9.94
CA ASP A 321 -32.47 -37.08 -10.72
C ASP A 321 -33.57 -36.47 -9.83
N SER A 322 -33.77 -35.15 -9.93
CA SER A 322 -35.03 -34.52 -9.54
C SER A 322 -35.26 -33.24 -10.35
N LEU A 323 -36.14 -33.40 -11.34
CA LEU A 323 -37.12 -32.46 -11.92
C LEU A 323 -36.66 -31.04 -12.28
#